data_AF-A0A7C3LS92-F1
#
_entry.id   AF-A0A7C3LS92-F1
#
_cell.length_a   1.000
_cell.length_b   1.000
_cell.length_c   1.000
_cell.angle_alpha   90.00
_cell.angle_beta   90.00
_cell.angle_gamma   90.00
#
_symmetry.space_group_name_H-M   'P 1'
#
loop_
_entity.id
_entity.type
_entity.pdbx_description
1 polymer ?
#
loop_
_entity_poly.entity_id
_entity_poly.type
_entity_poly.pdbx_seq_one_letter_code
_entity_poly.pdbx_strand_id
1 'polypeptide(L)'
;VRTIADGIAVRDTSPITLDYLLKYVDGMELVCEDEIANAILFLLEKQKVLVEGAGAVGVAALLHHKITMPRGSKIGIVLSGGNIDVTMLSLIIEKGLIKSSRKMKLIVTLVDKPGSLMHFTELLSKVAANIVQIGYDRVSTDLEFGDANVSVDLETKGIAHQEEIREILKTHGFAFVEEH
;
A
#
# COMPACT_ATOMS: atom_id res chain seq x y z
N VAL A 1 -3.03 -21.84 -1.91
CA VAL A 1 -2.20 -20.64 -2.18
C VAL A 1 -3.00 -19.43 -1.73
N ARG A 2 -2.41 -18.47 -1.01
CA ARG A 2 -3.09 -17.22 -0.60
C ARG A 2 -2.50 -16.08 -1.44
N THR A 3 -3.33 -15.47 -2.29
CA THR A 3 -2.93 -14.38 -3.21
C THR A 3 -4.16 -13.53 -3.56
N ILE A 4 -3.96 -12.25 -3.86
CA ILE A 4 -4.99 -11.37 -4.44
C ILE A 4 -5.31 -11.73 -5.91
N ALA A 5 -4.47 -12.54 -6.55
CA ALA A 5 -4.71 -13.09 -7.88
C ALA A 5 -5.38 -14.46 -7.80
N ASP A 6 -6.59 -14.49 -7.26
CA ASP A 6 -7.38 -15.70 -7.03
C ASP A 6 -7.68 -16.51 -8.31
N GLY A 7 -7.92 -15.83 -9.44
CA GLY A 7 -8.14 -16.45 -10.75
C GLY A 7 -6.98 -17.31 -11.27
N ILE A 8 -5.77 -17.14 -10.72
CA ILE A 8 -4.59 -17.96 -11.02
C ILE A 8 -4.05 -18.71 -9.78
N ALA A 9 -4.81 -18.74 -8.68
CA ALA A 9 -4.44 -19.44 -7.45
C ALA A 9 -4.68 -20.96 -7.55
N VAL A 10 -4.20 -21.57 -8.64
CA VAL A 10 -4.34 -23.00 -8.93
C VAL A 10 -3.21 -23.82 -8.32
N ARG A 11 -3.51 -25.06 -7.91
CA ARG A 11 -2.52 -25.96 -7.31
C ARG A 11 -1.61 -26.59 -8.37
N ASP A 12 -2.22 -27.18 -9.40
CA ASP A 12 -1.53 -27.95 -10.43
C ASP A 12 -2.10 -27.58 -11.80
N THR A 13 -1.21 -27.45 -12.79
CA THR A 13 -1.60 -27.27 -14.19
C THR A 13 -1.95 -28.62 -14.81
N SER A 14 -2.97 -28.65 -15.69
CA SER A 14 -3.30 -29.88 -16.41
C SER A 14 -2.13 -30.34 -17.30
N PRO A 15 -1.91 -31.65 -17.48
CA PRO A 15 -0.82 -32.15 -18.33
C PRO A 15 -0.89 -31.60 -19.76
N ILE A 16 -2.10 -31.42 -20.29
CA ILE A 16 -2.33 -30.88 -21.63
C ILE A 16 -1.86 -29.43 -21.70
N THR A 17 -2.27 -28.58 -20.75
CA THR A 17 -1.88 -27.17 -20.71
C THR A 17 -0.37 -27.02 -20.49
N LEU A 18 0.22 -27.86 -19.63
CA LEU A 18 1.66 -27.84 -19.37
C LEU A 18 2.46 -28.18 -20.65
N ASP A 19 2.03 -29.16 -21.43
CA ASP A 19 2.68 -29.50 -22.71
C ASP A 19 2.68 -28.32 -23.69
N TYR A 20 1.54 -27.61 -23.80
CA TYR A 20 1.47 -26.38 -24.60
C TYR A 20 2.42 -25.28 -24.06
N LEU A 21 2.44 -25.06 -22.74
CA LEU A 21 3.32 -24.04 -22.15
C LEU A 21 4.79 -24.33 -22.44
N LEU A 22 5.25 -25.56 -22.21
CA LEU A 22 6.65 -25.95 -22.44
C LEU A 22 7.06 -25.84 -23.92
N LYS A 23 6.12 -25.93 -24.85
CA LYS A 23 6.40 -25.85 -26.29
C LYS A 23 6.41 -24.43 -26.84
N TYR A 24 5.56 -23.53 -26.32
CA TYR A 24 5.30 -22.24 -26.95
C TYR A 24 5.67 -21.01 -26.11
N VAL A 25 5.90 -21.16 -24.80
CA VAL A 25 6.24 -20.03 -23.93
C VAL A 25 7.75 -19.83 -23.89
N ASP A 26 8.22 -18.63 -24.23
CA ASP A 26 9.64 -18.28 -24.20
C ASP A 26 10.20 -18.11 -22.78
N GLY A 27 9.34 -17.75 -21.81
CA GLY A 27 9.75 -17.53 -20.42
C GLY A 27 8.57 -17.31 -19.48
N MET A 28 8.83 -17.51 -18.19
CA MET A 28 7.88 -17.26 -17.11
C MET A 28 8.53 -16.37 -16.07
N GLU A 29 7.79 -15.37 -15.62
CA GLU A 29 8.23 -14.44 -14.57
C GLU A 29 7.27 -14.48 -13.39
N LEU A 30 7.81 -14.17 -12.22
CA LEU A 30 7.04 -14.12 -10.98
C LEU A 30 6.87 -12.67 -10.53
N VAL A 31 5.67 -12.38 -10.02
CA VAL A 31 5.34 -11.11 -9.39
C VAL A 31 4.79 -11.37 -7.99
N CYS A 32 5.09 -10.48 -7.05
CA CYS A 32 4.56 -10.57 -5.69
C CYS A 32 3.26 -9.78 -5.51
N GLU A 33 2.55 -10.03 -4.42
CA GLU A 33 1.27 -9.39 -4.08
C GLU A 33 1.30 -7.87 -4.17
N ASP A 34 2.39 -7.27 -3.71
CA ASP A 34 2.58 -5.82 -3.71
C ASP A 34 2.76 -5.25 -5.12
N GLU A 35 3.42 -6.00 -6.01
CA GLU A 35 3.61 -5.62 -7.41
C GLU A 35 2.27 -5.72 -8.17
N ILE A 36 1.47 -6.74 -7.87
CA ILE A 36 0.11 -6.90 -8.41
C ILE A 36 -0.79 -5.75 -7.92
N ALA A 37 -0.77 -5.43 -6.63
CA ALA A 37 -1.54 -4.33 -6.06
C ALA A 37 -1.16 -2.97 -6.68
N ASN A 38 0.15 -2.73 -6.89
CA ASN A 38 0.64 -1.55 -7.59
C ASN A 38 0.11 -1.47 -9.03
N ALA A 39 0.14 -2.59 -9.77
CA ALA A 39 -0.36 -2.65 -11.13
C ALA A 39 -1.87 -2.36 -11.24
N ILE A 40 -2.67 -2.90 -10.32
CA ILE A 40 -4.12 -2.59 -10.24
C ILE A 40 -4.33 -1.10 -10.03
N LEU A 41 -3.61 -0.50 -9.07
CA LEU A 41 -3.72 0.93 -8.80
C LEU A 41 -3.27 1.77 -10.00
N PHE A 42 -2.18 1.38 -10.67
CA PHE A 42 -1.69 2.05 -11.87
C PHE A 42 -2.73 2.02 -13.00
N LEU A 43 -3.35 0.86 -13.26
CA LEU A 43 -4.40 0.71 -14.26
C LEU A 43 -5.61 1.58 -13.93
N LEU A 44 -6.02 1.60 -12.66
CA LEU A 44 -7.13 2.42 -12.20
C LEU A 44 -6.84 3.92 -12.34
N GLU A 45 -5.64 4.37 -11.94
CA GLU A 45 -5.29 5.78 -11.93
C GLU A 45 -4.98 6.33 -13.33
N LYS A 46 -4.21 5.59 -14.13
CA LYS A 46 -3.67 6.05 -15.41
C LYS A 46 -4.52 5.65 -16.60
N GLN A 47 -5.11 4.46 -16.57
CA GLN A 47 -5.90 3.93 -17.69
C GLN A 47 -7.40 4.00 -17.44
N LYS A 48 -7.83 4.23 -16.19
CA LYS A 48 -9.25 4.23 -15.78
C LYS A 48 -9.94 2.89 -16.05
N VAL A 49 -9.18 1.80 -16.00
CA VAL A 49 -9.67 0.43 -16.18
C VAL A 49 -9.57 -0.31 -14.85
N LEU A 50 -10.68 -0.94 -14.44
CA LEU A 50 -10.71 -1.81 -13.29
C LEU A 50 -10.33 -3.23 -13.71
N VAL A 51 -9.32 -3.81 -13.05
CA VAL A 51 -8.75 -5.12 -13.38
C VAL A 51 -8.56 -5.90 -12.09
N GLU A 52 -8.84 -7.20 -12.11
CA GLU A 52 -8.61 -8.11 -10.97
C GLU A 52 -7.12 -8.50 -10.84
N GLY A 53 -6.75 -9.15 -9.73
CA GLY A 53 -5.36 -9.57 -9.47
C GLY A 53 -4.74 -10.39 -10.59
N ALA A 54 -5.46 -11.41 -11.07
CA ALA A 54 -5.00 -12.27 -12.16
C ALA A 54 -4.80 -11.49 -13.46
N GLY A 55 -5.71 -10.57 -13.79
CA GLY A 55 -5.62 -9.75 -15.01
C GLY A 55 -4.51 -8.70 -14.98
N ALA A 56 -4.02 -8.33 -13.79
CA ALA A 56 -3.02 -7.28 -13.62
C ALA A 56 -1.56 -7.81 -13.63
N VAL A 57 -1.34 -9.13 -13.53
CA VAL A 57 0.02 -9.71 -13.36
C VAL A 57 1.00 -9.37 -14.49
N GLY A 58 0.51 -9.29 -15.74
CA GLY A 58 1.35 -8.90 -16.87
C GLY A 58 1.80 -7.44 -16.80
N VAL A 59 0.92 -6.55 -16.30
CA VAL A 59 1.25 -5.14 -16.07
C VAL A 59 2.24 -5.01 -14.92
N ALA A 60 2.04 -5.78 -13.83
CA ALA A 60 2.96 -5.83 -12.70
C ALA A 60 4.37 -6.22 -13.14
N ALA A 61 4.49 -7.26 -13.97
CA ALA A 61 5.78 -7.73 -14.47
C ALA A 61 6.55 -6.63 -15.24
N LEU A 62 5.85 -5.82 -16.05
CA LEU A 62 6.48 -4.72 -16.78
C LEU A 62 6.83 -3.53 -15.88
N LEU A 63 5.92 -3.12 -14.99
CA LEU A 63 6.15 -1.99 -14.07
C LEU A 63 7.33 -2.24 -13.13
N HIS A 64 7.56 -3.50 -12.77
CA HIS A 64 8.63 -3.93 -11.89
C HIS A 64 9.83 -4.54 -12.62
N HIS A 65 9.94 -4.28 -13.93
CA HIS A 65 11.10 -4.66 -14.75
C HIS A 65 11.48 -6.15 -14.69
N LYS A 66 10.50 -7.05 -14.49
CA LYS A 66 10.72 -8.51 -14.52
C LYS A 66 11.01 -8.99 -15.94
N ILE A 67 10.40 -8.34 -16.92
CA ILE A 67 10.57 -8.67 -18.33
C ILE A 67 11.44 -7.57 -18.98
N THR A 68 12.63 -7.94 -19.47
CA THR A 68 13.55 -7.01 -20.12
C THR A 68 13.32 -6.99 -21.63
N MET A 69 12.84 -5.86 -22.16
CA MET A 69 12.61 -5.67 -23.59
C MET A 69 13.46 -4.51 -24.15
N PRO A 70 13.87 -4.57 -25.43
CA PRO A 70 14.50 -3.43 -26.09
C PRO A 70 13.64 -2.17 -26.00
N ARG A 71 14.30 -1.01 -25.87
CA ARG A 71 13.61 0.27 -25.82
C ARG A 71 12.84 0.50 -27.12
N GLY A 72 11.57 0.86 -27.01
CA GLY A 72 10.69 1.10 -28.15
C GLY A 72 9.94 -0.13 -28.65
N SER A 73 10.09 -1.30 -28.01
CA SER A 73 9.26 -2.46 -28.28
C SER A 73 7.77 -2.15 -28.10
N LYS A 74 6.95 -2.68 -29.02
CA LYS A 74 5.48 -2.65 -28.90
C LYS A 74 5.04 -3.85 -28.09
N ILE A 75 4.40 -3.61 -26.94
CA ILE A 75 4.01 -4.66 -26.00
C ILE A 75 2.49 -4.66 -25.89
N GLY A 76 1.89 -5.86 -26.00
CA GLY A 76 0.49 -6.10 -25.70
C GLY A 76 0.37 -6.95 -24.44
N ILE A 77 -0.49 -6.54 -23.51
CA ILE A 77 -0.80 -7.30 -22.29
C ILE A 77 -2.29 -7.61 -22.29
N VAL A 78 -2.62 -8.86 -22.00
CA VAL A 78 -4.00 -9.31 -21.85
C VAL A 78 -4.49 -8.95 -20.45
N LEU A 79 -5.51 -8.12 -20.35
CA LEU A 79 -6.25 -7.85 -19.12
C LEU A 79 -7.41 -8.85 -19.06
N SER A 80 -7.21 -9.99 -18.37
CA SER A 80 -8.09 -11.15 -18.49
C SER A 80 -9.42 -11.05 -17.74
N GLY A 81 -9.53 -10.15 -16.75
CA GLY A 81 -10.72 -10.04 -15.92
C GLY A 81 -10.75 -8.78 -15.06
N GLY A 82 -11.94 -8.44 -14.58
CA GLY A 82 -12.22 -7.24 -13.78
C GLY A 82 -13.17 -7.52 -12.60
N ASN A 83 -13.35 -8.79 -12.23
CA ASN A 83 -14.27 -9.19 -11.16
C ASN A 83 -13.57 -9.08 -9.80
N ILE A 84 -13.25 -7.86 -9.41
CA ILE A 84 -12.59 -7.57 -8.14
C ILE A 84 -13.61 -7.18 -7.07
N ASP A 85 -13.46 -7.78 -5.89
CA ASP A 85 -14.23 -7.41 -4.71
C ASP A 85 -13.91 -5.97 -4.26
N VAL A 86 -14.95 -5.19 -3.92
CA VAL A 86 -14.81 -3.77 -3.58
C VAL A 86 -14.04 -3.58 -2.27
N THR A 87 -14.17 -4.51 -1.31
CA THR A 87 -13.39 -4.47 -0.07
C THR A 87 -11.92 -4.74 -0.34
N MET A 88 -11.60 -5.68 -1.23
CA MET A 88 -10.22 -5.91 -1.69
C MET A 88 -9.65 -4.70 -2.44
N LEU A 89 -10.44 -4.07 -3.31
CA LEU A 89 -10.04 -2.85 -4.02
C LEU A 89 -9.71 -1.71 -3.04
N SER A 90 -10.56 -1.51 -2.02
CA SER A 90 -10.33 -0.51 -0.98
C SER A 90 -9.00 -0.74 -0.24
N LEU A 91 -8.69 -2.00 0.11
CA LEU A 91 -7.42 -2.36 0.74
C LEU A 91 -6.21 -2.10 -0.17
N ILE A 92 -6.32 -2.39 -1.47
CA ILE A 92 -5.27 -2.13 -2.46
C ILE A 92 -5.01 -0.62 -2.57
N ILE A 93 -6.07 0.18 -2.65
CA ILE A 93 -5.96 1.65 -2.70
C ILE A 93 -5.25 2.15 -1.44
N GLU A 94 -5.71 1.72 -0.26
CA GLU A 94 -5.13 2.12 1.02
C GLU A 94 -3.63 1.81 1.09
N LYS A 95 -3.22 0.58 0.80
CA LYS A 95 -1.81 0.18 0.76
C LYS A 95 -1.01 0.98 -0.28
N GLY A 96 -1.60 1.21 -1.44
CA GLY A 96 -0.96 1.97 -2.51
C GLY A 96 -0.74 3.44 -2.15
N LEU A 97 -1.67 4.07 -1.42
CA LEU A 97 -1.53 5.43 -0.91
C LEU A 97 -0.40 5.54 0.13
N ILE A 98 -0.25 4.54 1.02
CA ILE A 98 0.86 4.47 1.98
C ILE A 98 2.19 4.33 1.24
N LYS A 99 2.31 3.36 0.31
CA LYS A 99 3.55 3.12 -0.44
C LYS A 99 3.99 4.27 -1.33
N SER A 100 3.05 5.06 -1.84
CA SER A 100 3.33 6.24 -2.66
C SER A 100 3.52 7.52 -1.82
N SER A 101 3.65 7.38 -0.50
CA SER A 101 3.80 8.50 0.46
C SER A 101 2.70 9.56 0.35
N ARG A 102 1.48 9.12 -0.02
CA ARG A 102 0.26 9.94 -0.04
C ARG A 102 -0.57 9.78 1.23
N LYS A 103 -0.36 8.70 1.97
CA LYS A 103 -0.91 8.46 3.30
C LYS A 103 0.20 8.02 4.25
N MET A 104 0.06 8.33 5.53
CA MET A 104 0.99 7.96 6.60
C MET A 104 0.18 7.55 7.82
N LYS A 105 0.58 6.48 8.50
CA LYS A 105 -0.07 5.99 9.72
C LYS A 105 0.93 5.99 10.85
N LEU A 106 0.54 6.56 11.99
CA LEU A 106 1.40 6.69 13.15
C LEU A 106 0.67 6.23 14.40
N ILE A 107 1.39 5.53 15.27
CA ILE A 107 1.02 5.37 16.67
C ILE A 107 1.94 6.26 17.47
N VAL A 108 1.37 7.25 18.16
CA VAL A 108 2.09 8.28 18.92
C VAL A 108 1.78 8.10 20.39
N THR A 109 2.80 8.04 21.24
CA THR A 109 2.63 8.01 22.69
C THR A 109 2.58 9.43 23.23
N LEU A 110 1.49 9.75 23.92
CA LEU A 110 1.26 11.03 24.56
C LEU A 110 1.31 10.87 26.08
N VAL A 111 1.89 11.86 26.78
CA VAL A 111 1.76 11.98 28.23
C VAL A 111 0.31 12.32 28.56
N ASP A 112 -0.30 11.59 29.49
CA ASP A 112 -1.70 11.71 29.91
C ASP A 112 -1.91 12.92 30.83
N LYS A 113 -1.79 14.10 30.24
CA LYS A 113 -2.10 15.40 30.87
C LYS A 113 -3.03 16.23 29.98
N PRO A 114 -3.89 17.08 30.57
CA PRO A 114 -4.72 18.00 29.80
C PRO A 114 -3.90 18.81 28.80
N GLY A 115 -4.37 18.87 27.55
CA GLY A 115 -3.73 19.62 26.48
C GLY A 115 -2.71 18.86 25.63
N SER A 116 -2.30 17.64 26.00
CA SER A 116 -1.32 16.87 25.20
C SER A 116 -1.81 16.60 23.77
N LEU A 117 -3.07 16.16 23.63
CA LEU A 117 -3.67 15.92 22.31
C LEU A 117 -3.80 17.21 21.49
N MET A 118 -4.15 18.33 22.14
CA MET A 118 -4.22 19.64 21.51
C MET A 118 -2.85 20.07 20.99
N HIS A 119 -1.81 19.95 21.80
CA HIS A 119 -0.45 20.27 21.38
C HIS A 119 0.01 19.41 20.20
N PHE A 120 -0.29 18.11 20.24
CA PHE A 120 0.01 17.19 19.15
C PHE A 120 -0.68 17.59 17.83
N THR A 121 -1.99 17.85 17.85
CA THR A 121 -2.73 18.22 16.63
C THR A 121 -2.35 19.62 16.12
N GLU A 122 -1.98 20.55 17.00
CA GLU A 122 -1.41 21.86 16.62
C GLU A 122 -0.11 21.71 15.83
N LEU A 123 0.78 20.79 16.22
CA LEU A 123 2.03 20.56 15.49
C LEU A 123 1.78 19.97 14.10
N LEU A 124 0.88 19.01 13.98
CA LEU A 124 0.48 18.46 12.68
C LEU A 124 -0.12 19.55 11.77
N SER A 125 -0.89 20.48 12.35
CA SER A 125 -1.44 21.63 11.62
C SER A 125 -0.35 22.57 11.10
N LYS A 126 0.73 22.81 11.87
CA LYS A 126 1.85 23.69 11.44
C LYS A 126 2.56 23.20 10.17
N VAL A 127 2.63 21.88 9.97
CA VAL A 127 3.22 21.26 8.77
C VAL A 127 2.17 20.97 7.69
N ALA A 128 0.92 21.41 7.87
CA ALA A 128 -0.20 21.16 6.95
C ALA A 128 -0.46 19.66 6.69
N ALA A 129 -0.28 18.82 7.71
CA ALA A 129 -0.70 17.42 7.69
C ALA A 129 -2.20 17.32 7.95
N ASN A 130 -2.93 16.72 7.01
CA ASN A 130 -4.38 16.55 7.15
C ASN A 130 -4.68 15.24 7.90
N ILE A 131 -5.41 15.34 9.01
CA ILE A 131 -5.80 14.19 9.84
C ILE A 131 -7.07 13.58 9.25
N VAL A 132 -6.97 12.35 8.76
CA VAL A 132 -8.11 11.58 8.25
C VAL A 132 -8.87 10.90 9.38
N GLN A 133 -8.12 10.31 10.31
CA GLN A 133 -8.66 9.60 11.46
C GLN A 133 -7.71 9.72 12.63
N ILE A 134 -8.27 9.83 13.83
CA ILE A 134 -7.52 9.81 15.09
C ILE A 134 -8.25 8.94 16.10
N GLY A 135 -7.53 7.99 16.68
CA GLY A 135 -7.99 7.14 17.78
C GLY A 135 -7.18 7.46 19.03
N TYR A 136 -7.83 7.51 20.19
CA TYR A 136 -7.18 7.75 21.47
C TYR A 136 -7.48 6.57 22.39
N ASP A 137 -6.45 5.86 22.83
CA ASP A 137 -6.57 4.72 23.72
C ASP A 137 -5.72 4.92 24.98
N ARG A 138 -6.37 4.73 26.13
CA ARG A 138 -5.82 4.88 27.48
C ARG A 138 -5.75 3.54 28.22
N VAL A 139 -6.15 2.44 27.57
CA VAL A 139 -6.43 1.14 28.19
C VAL A 139 -5.45 0.06 27.73
N SER A 140 -4.43 0.37 26.93
CA SER A 140 -3.47 -0.66 26.53
C SER A 140 -2.62 -1.09 27.72
N THR A 141 -2.61 -2.39 28.01
CA THR A 141 -1.86 -3.05 29.10
C THR A 141 -0.34 -2.89 29.04
N ASP A 142 0.18 -2.31 27.96
CA ASP A 142 1.61 -2.08 27.70
C ASP A 142 2.07 -0.64 28.03
N LEU A 143 1.19 0.23 28.55
CA LEU A 143 1.54 1.62 28.90
C LEU A 143 2.06 1.73 30.33
N GLU A 144 3.13 2.52 30.50
CA GLU A 144 3.50 3.02 31.82
C GLU A 144 2.34 3.84 32.41
N PHE A 145 2.16 3.83 33.73
CA PHE A 145 1.08 4.57 34.38
C PHE A 145 1.15 6.06 34.00
N GLY A 146 0.18 6.56 33.22
CA GLY A 146 0.08 7.97 32.84
C GLY A 146 0.45 8.30 31.40
N ASP A 147 0.51 7.32 30.50
CA ASP A 147 0.60 7.55 29.05
C ASP A 147 -0.68 7.13 28.33
N ALA A 148 -0.87 7.66 27.12
CA ALA A 148 -1.94 7.29 26.20
C ALA A 148 -1.40 7.11 24.78
N ASN A 149 -1.92 6.12 24.06
CA ASN A 149 -1.58 5.88 22.66
C ASN A 149 -2.58 6.56 21.73
N VAL A 150 -2.05 7.24 20.73
CA VAL A 150 -2.84 7.89 19.69
C VAL A 150 -2.50 7.29 18.35
N SER A 151 -3.44 6.57 17.76
CA SER A 151 -3.36 6.15 16.36
C SER A 151 -3.84 7.30 15.48
N VAL A 152 -3.05 7.67 14.47
CA VAL A 152 -3.41 8.74 13.54
C VAL A 152 -3.13 8.32 12.10
N ASP A 153 -4.14 8.53 11.25
CA ASP A 153 -4.03 8.42 9.80
C ASP A 153 -3.91 9.83 9.22
N LEU A 154 -2.85 10.07 8.46
CA LEU A 154 -2.54 11.36 7.85
C LEU A 154 -2.54 11.25 6.32
N GLU A 155 -3.10 12.25 5.65
CA GLU A 155 -2.82 12.51 4.24
C GLU A 155 -1.54 13.31 4.09
N THR A 156 -0.69 12.87 3.17
CA THR A 156 0.66 13.42 2.97
C THR A 156 0.91 13.72 1.50
N LYS A 157 1.93 14.53 1.22
CA LYS A 157 2.18 15.11 -0.12
C LYS A 157 3.47 14.55 -0.74
N GLY A 158 3.85 13.34 -0.36
CA GLY A 158 5.10 12.70 -0.72
C GLY A 158 6.10 12.64 0.43
N ILE A 159 7.27 12.09 0.12
CA ILE A 159 8.33 11.74 1.07
C ILE A 159 8.79 12.96 1.87
N ALA A 160 9.00 14.11 1.23
CA ALA A 160 9.48 15.32 1.90
C ALA A 160 8.52 15.81 3.00
N HIS A 161 7.20 15.76 2.75
CA HIS A 161 6.20 16.15 3.74
C HIS A 161 6.14 15.12 4.89
N GLN A 162 6.32 13.84 4.62
CA GLN A 162 6.44 12.83 5.69
C GLN A 162 7.67 13.07 6.57
N GLU A 163 8.81 13.44 6.00
CA GLU A 163 10.00 13.81 6.78
C GLU A 163 9.75 15.04 7.65
N GLU A 164 9.08 16.07 7.12
CA GLU A 164 8.70 17.26 7.90
C GLU A 164 7.84 16.90 9.12
N ILE A 165 6.87 15.99 8.94
CA ILE A 165 6.05 15.45 10.03
C ILE A 165 6.92 14.69 11.05
N ARG A 166 7.85 13.83 10.60
CA ARG A 166 8.76 13.09 11.49
C ARG A 166 9.64 14.06 12.30
N GLU A 167 10.20 15.06 11.65
CA GLU A 167 11.09 16.04 12.27
C GLU A 167 10.37 16.89 13.31
N ILE A 168 9.17 17.39 13.01
CA ILE A 168 8.43 18.21 13.99
C ILE A 168 8.04 17.38 15.21
N LEU A 169 7.63 16.13 15.04
CA LEU A 169 7.31 15.23 16.15
C LEU A 169 8.54 14.91 17.01
N LYS A 170 9.67 14.55 16.39
CA LYS A 170 10.94 14.30 17.08
C LYS A 170 11.44 15.52 17.86
N THR A 171 11.41 16.69 17.24
CA THR A 171 11.90 17.94 17.85
C THR A 171 11.08 18.35 19.08
N HIS A 172 9.80 17.98 19.13
CA HIS A 172 8.92 18.24 20.27
C HIS A 172 8.82 17.06 21.25
N GLY A 173 9.65 16.03 21.08
CA GLY A 173 9.78 14.93 22.04
C GLY A 173 8.69 13.86 21.97
N PHE A 174 7.94 13.77 20.86
CA PHE A 174 6.98 12.69 20.66
C PHE A 174 7.67 11.39 20.26
N ALA A 175 7.39 10.32 21.01
CA ALA A 175 7.71 8.96 20.60
C ALA A 175 6.62 8.44 19.66
N PHE A 176 7.00 7.85 18.53
CA PHE A 176 6.05 7.31 17.58
C PHE A 176 6.59 6.11 16.80
N VAL A 177 5.67 5.29 16.29
CA VAL A 177 5.91 4.15 15.41
C VAL A 177 5.09 4.34 14.14
N GLU A 178 5.69 4.04 12.99
CA GLU A 178 4.99 4.04 11.70
C GLU A 178 4.39 2.67 11.39
N GLU A 179 3.14 2.67 10.94
CA GLU A 179 2.51 1.47 10.38
C GLU A 179 2.66 1.47 8.85
N HIS A 180 3.14 0.35 8.30
CA HIS A 180 3.40 0.15 6.87
C HIS A 180 2.39 -0.81 6.22
#